data_AF-A0A973LV57-F1
#
_entry.id   AF-A0A973LV57-F1
#
_cell.length_a   1.000
_cell.length_b   1.000
_cell.length_c   1.000
_cell.angle_alpha   90.00
_cell.angle_beta   90.00
_cell.angle_gamma   90.00
#
_symmetry.space_group_name_H-M   'P 1'
#
loop_
_entity.id
_entity.type
_entity.pdbx_description
1 polymer ?
#
loop_
_entity_poly.entity_id
_entity_poly.type
_entity_poly.pdbx_seq_one_letter_code
_entity_poly.pdbx_strand_id
1 'polypeptide(L)'
;MAKISELLVIVLAVLAFLLLLAGVGVYLLVKVGKKAAKKARQATTRLTTHVNAMGTGDAAEVERLRLDLRREVTLTRQAVEQAQQRGWGLGDLPHLLADLSAQADVHDGQLGTYAQQRRVSPYVDHAALDRLREHQAKLTAMCARIRADLLGDQMHHTSSGIDELYSRTELEIEARRRPPDPLEQIDELYRRSLEERRDPS
;
A
#
# COMPACT_ATOMS: atom_id res chain seq x y z
N MET A 1 -45.20 19.61 -20.40
CA MET A 1 -44.48 18.36 -20.76
C MET A 1 -43.18 18.61 -21.51
N ALA A 2 -43.13 19.49 -22.53
CA ALA A 2 -41.92 19.74 -23.33
C ALA A 2 -40.66 20.19 -22.53
N LYS A 3 -40.81 21.06 -21.52
CA LYS A 3 -39.67 21.54 -20.70
C LYS A 3 -39.04 20.46 -19.81
N ILE A 4 -39.83 19.47 -19.38
CA ILE A 4 -39.35 18.38 -18.51
C ILE A 4 -38.56 17.37 -19.34
N SER A 5 -39.01 17.04 -20.56
CA SER A 5 -38.25 16.16 -21.44
C SER A 5 -36.93 16.77 -21.87
N GLU A 6 -36.90 18.07 -22.13
CA GLU A 6 -35.69 18.79 -22.52
C GLU A 6 -34.64 18.81 -21.39
N LEU A 7 -35.06 19.06 -20.15
CA LEU A 7 -34.18 19.02 -18.99
C LEU A 7 -33.66 17.59 -18.72
N LEU A 8 -34.51 16.58 -18.89
CA LEU A 8 -34.14 15.18 -18.71
C LEU A 8 -33.13 14.70 -19.76
N VAL A 9 -33.24 15.17 -21.01
CA VAL A 9 -32.27 14.90 -22.09
C VAL A 9 -30.91 15.55 -21.79
N ILE A 10 -30.89 16.78 -21.29
CA ILE A 10 -29.65 17.47 -20.91
C ILE A 10 -28.93 16.71 -19.79
N VAL A 11 -29.65 16.29 -18.75
CA VAL A 11 -29.08 15.50 -17.64
C VAL A 11 -28.52 14.17 -18.16
N LEU A 12 -29.24 13.47 -19.04
CA LEU A 12 -28.78 12.21 -19.61
C LEU A 12 -27.50 12.38 -20.44
N ALA A 13 -27.42 13.47 -21.22
CA ALA A 13 -26.24 13.78 -22.04
C ALA A 13 -25.02 14.08 -21.17
N VAL A 14 -25.19 14.84 -20.08
CA VAL A 14 -24.10 15.13 -19.13
C VAL A 14 -23.62 13.85 -18.43
N LEU A 15 -24.56 12.99 -18.01
CA LEU A 15 -24.23 11.73 -17.34
C LEU A 15 -23.47 10.77 -18.28
N ALA A 16 -23.90 10.68 -19.55
CA ALA A 16 -23.22 9.90 -20.57
C ALA A 16 -21.80 10.43 -20.84
N PHE A 17 -21.62 11.75 -20.87
CA PHE A 17 -20.31 12.38 -21.06
C PHE A 17 -19.35 12.10 -19.90
N LEU A 18 -19.85 12.18 -18.65
CA LEU A 18 -19.06 11.85 -17.46
C LEU A 18 -18.64 10.37 -17.43
N LEU A 19 -19.52 9.45 -17.85
CA LEU A 19 -19.20 8.02 -17.98
C LEU A 19 -18.10 7.77 -19.01
N LEU A 20 -18.12 8.46 -20.14
CA LEU A 20 -17.07 8.37 -21.15
C LEU A 20 -15.73 8.89 -20.64
N LEU A 21 -15.73 10.02 -19.94
CA LEU A 21 -14.51 10.57 -19.33
C LEU A 21 -13.92 9.61 -18.28
N ALA A 22 -14.76 9.04 -17.42
CA ALA A 22 -14.33 8.05 -16.43
C ALA A 22 -13.73 6.80 -17.11
N GLY A 23 -14.37 6.29 -18.16
CA GLY A 23 -13.86 5.15 -18.94
C GLY A 23 -12.50 5.41 -19.58
N VAL A 24 -12.31 6.59 -20.18
CA VAL A 24 -11.03 7.00 -20.78
C VAL A 24 -9.95 7.18 -19.71
N GLY A 25 -10.29 7.77 -18.56
CA GLY A 25 -9.39 7.93 -17.42
C GLY A 25 -8.88 6.59 -16.89
N VAL A 26 -9.78 5.62 -16.65
CA VAL A 26 -9.42 4.27 -16.20
C VAL A 26 -8.57 3.55 -17.25
N TYR A 27 -8.93 3.67 -18.54
CA TYR A 27 -8.16 3.07 -19.63
C TYR A 27 -6.71 3.58 -19.69
N LEU A 28 -6.51 4.89 -19.55
CA LEU A 28 -5.17 5.50 -19.52
C LEU A 28 -4.39 5.04 -18.28
N LEU A 29 -5.01 4.98 -17.10
CA LEU A 29 -4.37 4.52 -15.87
C LEU A 29 -3.87 3.08 -16.00
N VAL A 30 -4.70 2.18 -16.53
CA VAL A 30 -4.34 0.76 -16.75
C VAL A 30 -3.22 0.62 -17.77
N LYS A 31 -3.24 1.44 -18.84
CA LYS A 31 -2.23 1.38 -19.90
C LYS A 31 -0.88 1.91 -19.44
N VAL A 32 -0.86 2.98 -18.63
CA VAL A 32 0.36 3.51 -17.99
C VAL A 32 0.88 2.52 -16.96
N GLY A 33 0.02 1.94 -16.12
CA GLY A 33 0.38 0.91 -15.15
C GLY A 33 1.02 -0.32 -15.79
N LYS A 34 0.46 -0.81 -16.91
CA LYS A 34 1.05 -1.94 -17.67
C LYS A 34 2.42 -1.60 -18.27
N LYS A 35 2.63 -0.38 -18.75
CA LYS A 35 3.93 0.06 -19.28
C LYS A 35 4.98 0.18 -18.18
N ALA A 36 4.62 0.74 -17.02
CA ALA A 36 5.49 0.81 -15.86
C ALA A 36 5.86 -0.58 -15.35
N ALA A 37 4.90 -1.49 -15.23
CA ALA A 37 5.12 -2.88 -14.80
C ALA A 37 6.02 -3.66 -15.77
N LYS A 38 5.87 -3.48 -17.09
CA LYS A 38 6.77 -4.09 -18.09
C LYS A 38 8.20 -3.55 -18.00
N LYS A 39 8.35 -2.23 -17.81
CA LYS A 39 9.67 -1.58 -17.69
C LYS A 39 10.37 -2.01 -16.40
N ALA A 40 9.61 -2.11 -15.30
CA ALA A 40 10.09 -2.67 -14.04
C ALA A 40 10.56 -4.12 -14.21
N ARG A 41 9.73 -4.99 -14.81
CA ARG A 41 10.10 -6.39 -15.08
C ARG A 41 11.37 -6.51 -15.91
N GLN A 42 11.51 -5.76 -17.00
CA GLN A 42 12.73 -5.78 -17.82
C GLN A 42 13.98 -5.31 -17.06
N ALA A 43 13.85 -4.31 -16.18
CA ALA A 43 14.94 -3.91 -15.29
C ALA A 43 15.27 -5.00 -14.27
N THR A 44 14.25 -5.68 -13.72
CA THR A 44 14.46 -6.81 -12.79
C THR A 44 15.15 -7.96 -13.50
N THR A 45 14.71 -8.35 -14.71
CA THR A 45 15.28 -9.48 -15.46
C THR A 45 16.74 -9.25 -15.83
N ARG A 46 17.12 -8.02 -16.21
CA ARG A 46 18.53 -7.67 -16.48
C ARG A 46 19.40 -7.76 -15.23
N LEU A 47 18.89 -7.34 -14.07
CA LEU A 47 19.54 -7.53 -12.78
C LEU A 47 19.70 -9.01 -12.43
N THR A 48 18.65 -9.83 -12.61
CA THR A 48 18.71 -11.27 -12.29
C THR A 48 19.67 -12.03 -13.19
N THR A 49 19.77 -11.69 -14.48
CA THR A 49 20.75 -12.29 -15.39
C THR A 49 22.19 -11.94 -15.04
N HIS A 50 22.45 -10.74 -14.51
CA HIS A 50 23.79 -10.34 -14.07
C HIS A 50 24.21 -11.04 -12.76
N VAL A 51 23.25 -11.29 -11.86
CA VAL A 51 23.49 -11.97 -10.58
C VAL A 51 23.71 -13.48 -10.74
N ASN A 52 23.02 -14.13 -11.68
CA ASN A 52 23.25 -15.54 -12.02
C ASN A 52 24.52 -15.78 -12.85
N ALA A 53 25.01 -14.78 -13.57
CA ALA A 53 26.30 -14.83 -14.27
C ALA A 53 27.51 -14.52 -13.36
N MET A 54 27.26 -14.14 -12.10
CA MET A 54 28.28 -13.89 -11.11
C MET A 54 28.73 -15.22 -10.51
N GLY A 55 29.96 -15.64 -10.83
CA GLY A 55 30.53 -16.96 -10.51
C GLY A 55 30.52 -17.33 -9.03
N THR A 56 30.95 -18.55 -8.70
CA THR A 56 31.01 -19.05 -7.33
C THR A 56 32.25 -18.54 -6.60
N GLY A 57 32.07 -17.75 -5.53
CA GLY A 57 33.15 -17.27 -4.64
C GLY A 57 32.79 -15.97 -3.91
N ASP A 58 33.49 -15.65 -2.82
CA ASP A 58 33.02 -14.59 -1.91
C ASP A 58 33.07 -13.18 -2.54
N ALA A 59 33.84 -12.96 -3.60
CA ALA A 59 33.78 -11.70 -4.35
C ALA A 59 32.43 -11.50 -5.08
N ALA A 60 31.83 -12.59 -5.57
CA ALA A 60 30.50 -12.56 -6.15
C ALA A 60 29.42 -12.48 -5.08
N GLU A 61 29.63 -13.14 -3.94
CA GLU A 61 28.77 -13.01 -2.78
C GLU A 61 28.71 -11.57 -2.29
N VAL A 62 29.85 -10.92 -2.09
CA VAL A 62 29.94 -9.53 -1.65
C VAL A 62 29.15 -8.60 -2.58
N GLU A 63 29.22 -8.78 -3.90
CA GLU A 63 28.39 -7.96 -4.79
C GLU A 63 26.89 -8.26 -4.65
N ARG A 64 26.49 -9.51 -4.39
CA ARG A 64 25.09 -9.83 -4.07
C ARG A 64 24.64 -9.12 -2.80
N LEU A 65 25.47 -9.13 -1.74
CA LEU A 65 25.18 -8.41 -0.49
C LEU A 65 24.99 -6.91 -0.73
N ARG A 66 25.86 -6.31 -1.54
CA ARG A 66 25.76 -4.89 -1.95
C ARG A 66 24.47 -4.59 -2.72
N LEU A 67 24.16 -5.42 -3.71
CA LEU A 67 22.96 -5.26 -4.54
C LEU A 67 21.68 -5.40 -3.71
N ASP A 68 21.61 -6.39 -2.83
CA ASP A 68 20.46 -6.60 -1.96
C ASP A 68 20.29 -5.44 -0.97
N LEU A 69 21.37 -4.97 -0.35
CA LEU A 69 21.29 -3.82 0.55
C LEU A 69 20.79 -2.56 -0.17
N ARG A 70 21.36 -2.22 -1.33
CA ARG A 70 20.92 -1.07 -2.14
C ARG A 70 19.46 -1.17 -2.54
N ARG A 71 19.01 -2.37 -2.89
CA ARG A 71 17.61 -2.65 -3.22
C ARG A 71 16.70 -2.42 -2.02
N GLU A 72 17.05 -2.96 -0.86
CA GLU A 72 16.25 -2.86 0.37
C GLU A 72 16.13 -1.41 0.86
N VAL A 73 17.22 -0.65 0.86
CA VAL A 73 17.18 0.79 1.20
C VAL A 73 16.31 1.57 0.20
N THR A 74 16.45 1.29 -1.10
CA THR A 74 15.65 1.97 -2.13
C THR A 74 14.16 1.67 -1.99
N LEU A 75 13.79 0.40 -1.76
CA LEU A 75 12.39 0.02 -1.56
C LEU A 75 11.80 0.66 -0.31
N THR A 76 12.59 0.74 0.77
CA THR A 76 12.16 1.36 2.03
C THR A 76 11.96 2.86 1.86
N ARG A 77 12.88 3.53 1.18
CA ARG A 77 12.75 4.95 0.83
C ARG A 77 11.51 5.24 0.00
N GLN A 78 11.26 4.43 -1.03
CA GLN A 78 10.05 4.58 -1.84
C GLN A 78 8.77 4.39 -1.02
N ALA A 79 8.75 3.45 -0.08
CA ALA A 79 7.61 3.25 0.81
C ALA A 79 7.37 4.46 1.73
N VAL A 80 8.44 5.02 2.32
CA VAL A 80 8.37 6.23 3.16
C VAL A 80 7.91 7.45 2.34
N GLU A 81 8.48 7.68 1.15
CA GLU A 81 8.07 8.77 0.25
C GLU A 81 6.59 8.64 -0.13
N GLN A 82 6.12 7.43 -0.42
CA GLN A 82 4.72 7.18 -0.74
C GLN A 82 3.80 7.44 0.45
N ALA A 83 4.20 7.05 1.66
CA ALA A 83 3.46 7.32 2.88
C ALA A 83 3.38 8.84 3.16
N GLN A 84 4.47 9.57 2.93
CA GLN A 84 4.51 11.02 3.07
C GLN A 84 3.59 11.72 2.07
N GLN A 85 3.59 11.28 0.80
CA GLN A 85 2.68 11.79 -0.23
C GLN A 85 1.20 11.55 0.08
N ARG A 86 0.89 10.50 0.85
CA ARG A 86 -0.45 10.20 1.35
C ARG A 86 -0.83 10.97 2.60
N GLY A 87 0.09 11.78 3.14
CA GLY A 87 -0.14 12.59 4.33
C GLY A 87 -0.12 11.80 5.64
N TRP A 88 0.54 10.63 5.68
CA TRP A 88 0.67 9.89 6.94
C TRP A 88 1.60 10.63 7.91
N GLY A 89 1.29 10.56 9.20
CA GLY A 89 2.11 11.15 10.25
C GLY A 89 3.36 10.30 10.49
N LEU A 90 4.45 10.60 9.79
CA LEU A 90 5.68 9.80 9.83
C LEU A 90 6.66 10.17 10.97
N GLY A 91 6.39 11.25 11.71
CA GLY A 91 7.28 11.74 12.76
C GLY A 91 8.72 11.90 12.26
N ASP A 92 9.67 11.32 13.01
CA ASP A 92 11.10 11.37 12.69
C ASP A 92 11.58 10.28 11.72
N LEU A 93 10.66 9.42 11.21
CA LEU A 93 11.03 8.31 10.34
C LEU A 93 11.82 8.74 9.08
N PRO A 94 11.50 9.86 8.39
CA PRO A 94 12.30 10.31 7.25
C PRO A 94 13.74 10.64 7.63
N HIS A 95 13.95 11.19 8.83
CA HIS A 95 15.30 11.50 9.33
C HIS A 95 16.06 10.22 9.68
N LEU A 96 15.43 9.29 10.40
CA LEU A 96 16.01 7.97 10.70
C LEU A 96 16.34 7.17 9.43
N LEU A 97 15.52 7.29 8.39
CA LEU A 97 15.80 6.66 7.11
C LEU A 97 17.00 7.31 6.40
N ALA A 98 17.19 8.61 6.53
CA ALA A 98 18.37 9.29 5.99
C ALA A 98 19.66 8.78 6.67
N ASP A 99 19.62 8.66 8.00
CA ASP A 99 20.73 8.10 8.78
C ASP A 99 21.01 6.64 8.41
N LEU A 100 19.95 5.83 8.29
CA LEU A 100 20.06 4.43 7.86
C LEU A 100 20.65 4.31 6.44
N SER A 101 20.28 5.21 5.54
CA SER A 101 20.81 5.26 4.18
C SER A 101 22.30 5.61 4.18
N ALA A 102 22.71 6.60 4.99
CA ALA A 102 24.11 6.95 5.16
C ALA A 102 24.94 5.77 5.73
N GLN A 103 24.40 5.04 6.70
CA GLN A 103 25.05 3.83 7.22
C GLN A 103 25.16 2.72 6.17
N ALA A 104 24.12 2.53 5.36
CA ALA A 104 24.14 1.58 4.26
C ALA A 104 25.18 1.94 3.18
N ASP A 105 25.37 3.23 2.87
CA ASP A 105 26.39 3.70 1.93
C ASP A 105 27.81 3.45 2.47
N VAL A 106 28.04 3.71 3.76
CA VAL A 106 29.32 3.37 4.42
C VAL A 106 29.58 1.88 4.36
N HIS A 107 28.57 1.05 4.63
CA HIS A 107 28.69 -0.40 4.59
C HIS A 107 28.93 -0.93 3.16
N ASP A 108 28.26 -0.37 2.15
CA ASP A 108 28.53 -0.69 0.74
C ASP A 108 29.99 -0.37 0.35
N GLY A 109 30.54 0.74 0.86
CA GLY A 109 31.94 1.09 0.71
C GLY A 109 32.91 0.08 1.34
N GLN A 110 32.57 -0.43 2.54
CA GLN A 110 33.35 -1.47 3.22
C GLN A 110 33.33 -2.79 2.44
N LEU A 111 32.15 -3.22 1.98
CA LEU A 111 31.98 -4.39 1.11
C LEU A 111 32.78 -4.23 -0.20
N GLY A 112 32.73 -3.05 -0.82
CA GLY A 112 33.52 -2.75 -2.03
C GLY A 112 35.03 -2.85 -1.80
N THR A 113 35.50 -2.35 -0.66
CA THR A 113 36.92 -2.41 -0.27
C THR A 113 37.36 -3.85 -0.01
N TYR A 114 36.54 -4.65 0.67
CA TYR A 114 36.79 -6.09 0.88
C TYR A 114 36.87 -6.84 -0.46
N ALA A 115 35.93 -6.60 -1.38
CA ALA A 115 35.94 -7.21 -2.71
C ALA A 115 37.21 -6.84 -3.49
N GLN A 116 37.67 -5.59 -3.39
CA GLN A 116 38.91 -5.14 -4.03
C GLN A 116 40.14 -5.82 -3.41
N GLN A 117 40.23 -5.89 -2.08
CA GLN A 117 41.32 -6.57 -1.37
C GLN A 117 41.41 -8.05 -1.77
N ARG A 118 40.27 -8.73 -1.89
CA ARG A 118 40.21 -10.13 -2.32
C ARG A 118 40.67 -10.37 -3.77
N ARG A 119 40.53 -9.38 -4.65
CA ARG A 119 41.05 -9.47 -6.02
C ARG A 119 42.57 -9.36 -6.07
N VAL A 120 43.18 -8.66 -5.11
CA VAL A 120 44.63 -8.39 -5.07
C VAL A 120 45.37 -9.43 -4.23
N SER A 121 44.74 -9.96 -3.18
CA SER A 121 45.33 -10.96 -2.29
C SER A 121 44.36 -12.14 -2.07
N PRO A 122 44.83 -13.40 -2.20
CA PRO A 122 44.04 -14.57 -1.84
C PRO A 122 43.96 -14.79 -0.31
N TYR A 123 44.86 -14.18 0.47
CA TYR A 123 44.81 -14.20 1.94
C TYR A 123 44.00 -13.00 2.42
N VAL A 124 42.70 -13.22 2.68
CA VAL A 124 41.78 -12.21 3.20
C VAL A 124 41.15 -12.74 4.48
N ASP A 125 41.01 -11.88 5.49
CA ASP A 125 40.36 -12.24 6.75
C ASP A 125 38.89 -12.59 6.52
N HIS A 126 38.53 -13.86 6.71
CA HIS A 126 37.16 -14.35 6.56
C HIS A 126 36.27 -13.89 7.74
N ALA A 127 36.85 -13.66 8.91
CA ALA A 127 36.10 -13.12 10.06
C ALA A 127 35.65 -11.66 9.79
N ALA A 128 36.40 -10.91 8.98
CA ALA A 128 35.97 -9.60 8.53
C ALA A 128 34.73 -9.69 7.63
N LEU A 129 34.67 -10.68 6.73
CA LEU A 129 33.50 -10.89 5.88
C LEU A 129 32.26 -11.30 6.69
N ASP A 130 32.42 -12.17 7.69
CA ASP A 130 31.30 -12.56 8.56
C ASP A 130 30.70 -11.38 9.32
N ARG A 131 31.53 -10.48 9.86
CA ARG A 131 31.04 -9.25 10.48
C ARG A 131 30.31 -8.35 9.49
N LEU A 132 30.78 -8.28 8.25
CA LEU A 132 30.10 -7.52 7.20
C LEU A 132 28.73 -8.14 6.86
N ARG A 133 28.65 -9.48 6.77
CA ARG A 133 27.37 -10.19 6.59
C ARG A 133 26.39 -9.89 7.73
N GLU A 134 26.85 -9.97 8.98
CA GLU A 134 26.00 -9.68 10.14
C GLU A 134 25.49 -8.24 10.13
N HIS A 135 26.35 -7.28 9.77
CA HIS A 135 25.95 -5.87 9.71
C HIS A 135 24.95 -5.62 8.57
N GLN A 136 25.16 -6.22 7.40
CA GLN A 136 24.20 -6.18 6.31
C GLN A 136 22.84 -6.77 6.74
N ALA A 137 22.83 -7.95 7.38
CA ALA A 137 21.61 -8.58 7.85
C ALA A 137 20.84 -7.67 8.81
N LYS A 138 21.53 -6.95 9.70
CA LYS A 138 20.92 -5.95 10.60
C LYS A 138 20.30 -4.80 9.81
N LEU A 139 21.03 -4.21 8.86
CA LEU A 139 20.53 -3.11 8.02
C LEU A 139 19.30 -3.53 7.21
N THR A 140 19.33 -4.71 6.58
CA THR A 140 18.21 -5.27 5.83
C THR A 140 17.02 -5.57 6.74
N ALA A 141 17.24 -6.12 7.94
CA ALA A 141 16.17 -6.37 8.90
C ALA A 141 15.50 -5.07 9.37
N MET A 142 16.27 -4.00 9.57
CA MET A 142 15.71 -2.68 9.89
C MET A 142 14.87 -2.12 8.74
N CYS A 143 15.36 -2.23 7.49
CA CYS A 143 14.60 -1.85 6.30
C CYS A 143 13.26 -2.63 6.20
N ALA A 144 13.31 -3.95 6.40
CA ALA A 144 12.12 -4.79 6.38
C ALA A 144 11.13 -4.43 7.49
N ARG A 145 11.63 -4.13 8.70
CA ARG A 145 10.81 -3.70 9.84
C ARG A 145 10.11 -2.38 9.56
N ILE A 146 10.83 -1.36 9.08
CA ILE A 146 10.24 -0.07 8.70
C ILE A 146 9.12 -0.27 7.68
N ARG A 147 9.34 -1.11 6.66
CA ARG A 147 8.31 -1.41 5.65
C ARG A 147 7.10 -2.15 6.25
N ALA A 148 7.31 -3.06 7.19
CA ALA A 148 6.23 -3.76 7.88
C ALA A 148 5.41 -2.80 8.76
N ASP A 149 6.06 -1.90 9.49
CA ASP A 149 5.41 -0.89 10.32
C ASP A 149 4.55 0.05 9.46
N LEU A 150 5.09 0.53 8.32
CA LEU A 150 4.32 1.34 7.36
C LEU A 150 3.12 0.60 6.76
N LEU A 151 3.24 -0.70 6.49
CA LEU A 151 2.11 -1.51 6.02
C LEU A 151 1.05 -1.70 7.11
N GLY A 152 1.46 -1.80 8.38
CA GLY A 152 0.55 -1.84 9.54
C GLY A 152 -0.25 -0.55 9.67
N ASP A 153 0.41 0.60 9.55
CA ASP A 153 -0.22 1.91 9.56
C ASP A 153 -1.16 2.10 8.36
N GLN A 154 -0.77 1.60 7.19
CA GLN A 154 -1.64 1.59 6.01
C GLN A 154 -2.96 0.87 6.31
N MET A 155 -2.89 -0.31 6.90
CA MET A 155 -4.07 -1.11 7.23
C MET A 155 -4.99 -0.34 8.18
N HIS A 156 -4.43 0.30 9.22
CA HIS A 156 -5.20 1.10 10.18
C HIS A 156 -5.92 2.29 9.52
N HIS A 157 -5.23 3.01 8.63
CA HIS A 157 -5.84 4.13 7.90
C HIS A 157 -6.89 3.69 6.87
N THR A 158 -6.74 2.49 6.29
CA THR A 158 -7.77 1.95 5.38
C THR A 158 -8.96 1.35 6.12
N SER A 159 -8.76 0.73 7.29
CA SER A 159 -9.85 0.19 8.10
C SER A 159 -10.70 1.30 8.71
N SER A 160 -10.08 2.42 9.15
CA SER A 160 -10.85 3.58 9.64
C SER A 160 -11.76 4.16 8.56
N GLY A 161 -11.31 4.18 7.29
CA GLY A 161 -12.15 4.60 6.16
C GLY A 161 -13.27 3.60 5.83
N ILE A 162 -13.08 2.31 6.09
CA ILE A 162 -14.12 1.27 5.94
C ILE A 162 -15.17 1.40 7.06
N ASP A 163 -14.76 1.68 8.29
CA ASP A 163 -15.69 1.92 9.41
C ASP A 163 -16.51 3.21 9.21
N GLU A 164 -15.89 4.25 8.63
CA GLU A 164 -16.60 5.49 8.25
C GLU A 164 -17.59 5.25 7.10
N LEU A 165 -17.22 4.41 6.13
CA LEU A 165 -18.15 3.97 5.08
C LEU A 165 -19.27 3.09 5.63
N TYR A 166 -18.98 2.20 6.59
CA TYR A 166 -19.96 1.33 7.22
C TYR A 166 -20.97 2.13 8.03
N SER A 167 -20.50 3.04 8.88
CA SER A 167 -21.38 3.93 9.68
C SER A 167 -22.27 4.82 8.80
N ARG A 168 -21.74 5.35 7.69
CA ARG A 168 -22.55 6.11 6.72
C ARG A 168 -23.58 5.23 6.01
N THR A 169 -23.22 3.99 5.68
CA THR A 169 -24.13 3.03 5.06
C THR A 169 -25.22 2.59 6.04
N GLU A 170 -24.88 2.39 7.31
CA GLU A 170 -25.83 2.08 8.38
C GLU A 170 -26.79 3.25 8.64
N LEU A 171 -26.29 4.49 8.60
CA LEU A 171 -27.11 5.70 8.67
C LEU A 171 -28.03 5.87 7.44
N GLU A 172 -27.56 5.52 6.25
CA GLU A 172 -28.39 5.51 5.03
C GLU A 172 -29.42 4.37 5.02
N ILE A 173 -29.10 3.22 5.61
CA ILE A 173 -30.03 2.09 5.78
C ILE A 173 -31.10 2.43 6.82
N GLU A 174 -30.72 3.02 7.95
CA GLU A 174 -31.65 3.47 8.98
C GLU A 174 -32.52 4.65 8.49
N ALA A 175 -31.96 5.57 7.69
CA ALA A 175 -32.75 6.63 7.05
C ALA A 175 -33.71 6.12 5.96
N ARG A 176 -33.47 4.92 5.42
CA ARG A 176 -34.37 4.23 4.46
C ARG A 176 -35.34 3.27 5.16
N ARG A 177 -35.22 3.04 6.48
CA ARG A 177 -36.27 2.35 7.22
C ARG A 177 -37.52 3.21 7.20
N ARG A 178 -38.53 2.68 6.52
CA ARG A 178 -39.86 3.28 6.46
C ARG A 178 -40.37 3.44 7.89
N PRO A 179 -40.81 4.63 8.34
CA PRO A 179 -41.48 4.74 9.62
C PRO A 179 -42.70 3.80 9.60
N PRO A 180 -42.97 3.05 10.70
CA PRO A 180 -44.10 2.13 10.76
C PRO A 180 -45.39 2.87 10.39
N ASP A 181 -46.22 2.22 9.58
CA ASP A 181 -47.46 2.83 9.08
C ASP A 181 -48.32 3.25 10.30
N PRO A 182 -48.66 4.53 10.45
CA PRO A 182 -49.45 5.00 11.59
C PRO A 182 -50.81 4.29 11.68
N LEU A 183 -51.33 3.76 10.56
CA LEU A 183 -52.57 3.00 10.55
C LEU A 183 -52.41 1.58 11.13
N GLU A 184 -51.26 0.93 10.92
CA GLU A 184 -50.97 -0.37 11.54
C GLU A 184 -50.84 -0.26 13.06
N GLN A 185 -50.25 0.84 13.58
CA GLN A 185 -50.19 1.07 15.02
C GLN A 185 -51.56 1.29 15.65
N ILE A 186 -52.46 1.98 14.95
CA ILE A 186 -53.83 2.20 15.42
C ILE A 186 -54.62 0.89 15.41
N ASP A 187 -54.47 0.07 14.36
CA ASP A 187 -55.10 -1.25 14.28
C ASP A 187 -54.57 -2.21 15.34
N GLU A 188 -53.26 -2.18 15.63
CA GLU A 188 -52.64 -2.99 16.68
C GLU A 188 -53.12 -2.57 18.08
N LEU A 189 -53.22 -1.26 18.34
CA LEU A 189 -53.77 -0.73 19.60
C LEU A 189 -55.26 -1.05 19.76
N TYR A 190 -56.03 -0.96 18.67
CA TYR A 190 -57.44 -1.30 18.66
C TYR A 190 -57.65 -2.80 18.90
N ARG A 191 -56.85 -3.66 18.25
CA ARG A 191 -56.87 -5.12 18.44
C ARG A 191 -56.51 -5.51 19.87
N ARG A 192 -55.43 -4.92 20.41
CA ARG A 192 -55.01 -5.13 21.80
C ARG A 192 -56.09 -4.69 22.80
N SER A 193 -56.78 -3.57 22.53
CA SER A 193 -57.89 -3.09 23.37
C SER A 193 -59.14 -3.98 23.31
N LEU A 194 -59.37 -4.65 22.17
CA LEU A 194 -60.46 -5.61 22.01
C LEU A 194 -60.16 -6.95 22.68
N GLU A 195 -58.89 -7.39 22.66
CA GLU A 195 -58.42 -8.58 23.38
C GLU A 195 -58.50 -8.38 24.90
N GLU A 196 -58.08 -7.22 25.42
CA GLU A 196 -58.20 -6.85 26.84
C GLU A 196 -59.65 -6.78 27.32
N ARG A 197 -60.60 -6.48 26.41
CA ARG A 197 -62.04 -6.49 26.69
C ARG A 197 -62.67 -7.88 26.63
N ARG A 198 -62.00 -8.84 25.99
CA ARG A 198 -62.50 -10.20 25.77
C ARG A 198 -62.06 -11.18 26.86
N ASP A 199 -61.07 -10.81 27.67
CA ASP A 199 -60.69 -11.49 28.91
C ASP A 199 -61.15 -10.73 30.17
N PRO A 200 -62.42 -10.86 30.59
CA PRO A 200 -62.78 -10.73 31.99
C PRO A 200 -62.84 -12.12 32.64
N SER A 201 -61.68 -12.66 33.02
CA SER A 201 -61.57 -13.78 33.97
C SER A 201 -60.22 -13.80 34.66
#